data_AF-A0A956WR32-F1
#
_entry.id   AF-A0A956WR32-F1
#
_cell.length_a   1.000
_cell.length_b   1.000
_cell.length_c   1.000
_cell.angle_alpha   90.00
_cell.angle_beta   90.00
_cell.angle_gamma   90.00
#
_symmetry.space_group_name_H-M   'P 1'
#
loop_
_entity.id
_entity.type
_entity.pdbx_description
1 polymer ?
#
loop_
_entity_poly.entity_id
_entity_poly.type
_entity_poly.pdbx_seq_one_letter_code
_entity_poly.pdbx_strand_id
1 'polypeptide(L)'
;MLSRFLIIFLILIMPALPACSRASGAGEPAAAEHVTQPTADASPQHVANPATAPLAPAGTQPPTATAVPLLPPTTLAPPEPSLPSPTTRPDPTDAVDLSINYTDVILHPVPLIYAGDKVTFQLLPHVPNSIPTGDVTAAILVNGVQVAGGPLDRRNWNGQAEGVYEWAWDTTGLSGDYLIEVVLDPDDAIHIGDEDPLNNTVSITATVNIPTGQAARDAAAVWETTETNCCVIHVVSGTAASRDIATLAPMMETAVQQVAGRLGVQPSRKLEVYLIDRVVGQGGFAGTDIVVSYADRRYAGGGLYELLVHETTHILDQQFAPQRISFMAEGLAVWVTGGHYKVENLPQRSAALVALGDYVPLTDLINDFYPVQHEIGYLEAGGLVDYLVGLRDWNTFKSFYSDISAQDGATLAEAVDVNLQRYYGATLAQIEADWLASLRGITPDTATVEDLRATIRYYNVARRYQELYDPTAHYLSAWLPHPTQVREFGNPADLTRRPKEEINVTLEVMLTAADQALRGGDYPRANVILDSVSNIINNNGAIIDPMATSYQGIVRAAAEFGYELQTVDLQGSSAYAMATQAPRINLTRLVMEQRGANWVILSH
;
A
#
# COMPACT_ATOMS: atom_id res chain seq x y z
N MET A 1 13.81 -56.75 -19.38
CA MET A 1 14.10 -56.70 -17.92
C MET A 1 13.13 -55.68 -17.34
N LEU A 2 11.95 -56.13 -16.89
CA LEU A 2 11.57 -56.31 -15.46
C LEU A 2 11.96 -55.08 -14.61
N SER A 3 11.06 -54.38 -13.92
CA SER A 3 9.92 -54.89 -13.15
C SER A 3 8.80 -53.84 -12.99
N ARG A 4 7.57 -54.35 -12.97
CA ARG A 4 6.34 -53.74 -12.48
C ARG A 4 6.37 -53.64 -10.95
N PHE A 5 5.65 -52.68 -10.36
CA PHE A 5 4.86 -52.92 -9.15
C PHE A 5 3.57 -52.10 -9.19
N LEU A 6 2.51 -52.74 -8.71
CA LEU A 6 1.10 -52.39 -8.76
C LEU A 6 0.53 -52.68 -7.36
N ILE A 7 -0.56 -51.97 -7.02
CA ILE A 7 -1.56 -52.22 -5.95
C ILE A 7 -1.05 -51.95 -4.50
N ILE A 8 -1.78 -51.40 -3.50
CA ILE A 8 -3.11 -51.74 -2.96
C ILE A 8 -3.71 -50.58 -2.14
N PHE A 9 -5.00 -50.32 -2.38
CA PHE A 9 -5.95 -49.58 -1.54
C PHE A 9 -6.35 -50.44 -0.31
N LEU A 10 -6.36 -49.88 0.91
CA LEU A 10 -7.03 -50.52 2.05
C LEU A 10 -7.93 -49.51 2.80
N ILE A 11 -9.23 -49.78 2.70
CA ILE A 11 -10.32 -49.23 3.51
C ILE A 11 -10.43 -50.09 4.77
N LEU A 12 -10.59 -49.48 5.95
CA LEU A 12 -11.09 -50.18 7.14
C LEU A 12 -12.15 -49.33 7.87
N ILE A 13 -13.18 -50.04 8.34
CA ILE A 13 -14.49 -49.59 8.81
C ILE A 13 -14.61 -49.84 10.33
N MET A 14 -15.00 -48.81 11.11
CA MET A 14 -15.87 -48.75 12.33
C MET A 14 -15.55 -49.61 13.61
N PRO A 15 -15.97 -49.23 14.86
CA PRO A 15 -17.35 -48.85 15.24
C PRO A 15 -17.62 -47.80 16.37
N ALA A 16 -18.76 -47.12 16.19
CA ALA A 16 -19.91 -46.82 17.09
C ALA A 16 -19.80 -46.64 18.64
N LEU A 17 -20.33 -45.46 19.07
CA LEU A 17 -21.31 -45.16 20.17
C LEU A 17 -20.84 -45.10 21.65
N PRO A 18 -21.56 -44.42 22.60
CA PRO A 18 -22.86 -43.73 22.50
C PRO A 18 -22.98 -42.30 23.14
N ALA A 19 -24.10 -41.67 22.75
CA ALA A 19 -24.91 -40.59 23.33
C ALA A 19 -24.75 -40.14 24.80
N CYS A 20 -24.93 -38.82 25.01
CA CYS A 20 -25.79 -38.29 26.07
C CYS A 20 -26.56 -37.03 25.62
N SER A 21 -27.87 -37.11 25.80
CA SER A 21 -28.97 -36.14 25.66
C SER A 21 -28.92 -35.02 26.72
N ARG A 22 -29.11 -33.72 26.37
CA ARG A 22 -30.39 -32.94 26.25
C ARG A 22 -30.88 -32.29 27.56
N ALA A 23 -30.99 -30.95 27.57
CA ALA A 23 -32.07 -30.12 28.14
C ALA A 23 -31.68 -28.63 27.95
N SER A 24 -32.28 -27.87 27.02
CA SER A 24 -33.54 -27.13 27.12
C SER A 24 -33.61 -26.14 28.29
N GLY A 25 -33.61 -24.85 27.97
CA GLY A 25 -33.93 -23.77 28.91
C GLY A 25 -34.11 -22.46 28.15
N ALA A 26 -35.34 -22.21 27.69
CA ALA A 26 -35.79 -20.94 27.14
C ALA A 26 -35.84 -19.85 28.23
N GLY A 27 -35.56 -18.61 27.84
CA GLY A 27 -35.73 -17.44 28.70
C GLY A 27 -35.49 -16.16 27.90
N GLU A 28 -36.58 -15.58 27.40
CA GLU A 28 -36.70 -14.22 26.86
C GLU A 28 -37.84 -13.54 27.67
N PRO A 29 -38.04 -12.21 27.59
CA PRO A 29 -37.18 -11.11 28.03
C PRO A 29 -37.81 -10.34 29.21
N ALA A 30 -37.05 -9.45 29.84
CA ALA A 30 -37.58 -8.44 30.78
C ALA A 30 -37.32 -7.03 30.24
N ALA A 31 -38.39 -6.23 30.28
CA ALA A 31 -38.48 -4.85 29.81
C ALA A 31 -38.17 -3.83 30.94
N ALA A 32 -38.11 -2.56 30.51
CA ALA A 32 -38.07 -1.30 31.26
C ALA A 32 -36.66 -0.88 31.75
N GLU A 33 -36.22 0.38 31.65
CA GLU A 33 -36.97 1.64 31.79
C GLU A 33 -36.42 2.78 30.89
N HIS A 34 -37.35 3.65 30.49
CA HIS A 34 -37.15 5.02 30.06
C HIS A 34 -36.46 5.85 31.15
N VAL A 35 -35.41 6.61 30.81
CA VAL A 35 -35.04 7.81 31.56
C VAL A 35 -34.80 8.98 30.59
N THR A 36 -35.56 10.03 30.87
CA THR A 36 -35.70 11.31 30.18
C THR A 36 -34.49 12.23 30.30
N GLN A 37 -34.28 13.04 29.25
CA GLN A 37 -33.50 14.28 29.25
C GLN A 37 -33.90 15.24 30.38
N PRO A 38 -32.98 16.13 30.76
CA PRO A 38 -33.36 17.52 30.99
C PRO A 38 -32.55 18.48 30.11
N THR A 39 -33.29 19.26 29.33
CA THR A 39 -32.92 20.59 28.82
C THR A 39 -32.73 21.57 29.97
N ALA A 40 -31.70 22.41 29.92
CA ALA A 40 -31.69 23.68 30.65
C ALA A 40 -30.88 24.75 29.89
N ASP A 41 -31.66 25.67 29.34
CA ASP A 41 -31.36 27.05 28.99
C ASP A 41 -30.60 27.79 30.12
N ALA A 42 -29.62 28.63 29.77
CA ALA A 42 -29.34 29.88 30.47
C ALA A 42 -28.29 30.72 29.72
N SER A 43 -28.75 31.76 29.02
CA SER A 43 -27.98 32.99 28.79
C SER A 43 -27.66 33.68 30.13
N PRO A 44 -26.62 34.53 30.17
CA PRO A 44 -26.93 35.90 30.60
C PRO A 44 -26.30 36.99 29.72
N GLN A 45 -27.05 38.10 29.72
CA GLN A 45 -26.86 39.34 29.01
C GLN A 45 -25.69 40.19 29.53
N HIS A 46 -25.14 40.97 28.59
CA HIS A 46 -24.66 42.36 28.67
C HIS A 46 -24.39 43.01 30.04
N VAL A 47 -23.18 43.57 30.18
CA VAL A 47 -22.97 44.88 30.83
C VAL A 47 -22.02 45.72 29.98
N ALA A 48 -22.31 47.02 29.97
CA ALA A 48 -21.88 48.05 29.05
C ALA A 48 -20.45 48.61 29.25
N ASN A 49 -20.02 49.23 28.16
CA ASN A 49 -18.88 50.12 27.94
C ASN A 49 -18.91 51.35 28.89
N PRO A 50 -17.78 52.06 29.10
CA PRO A 50 -17.66 53.31 28.34
C PRO A 50 -16.24 53.68 27.86
N ALA A 51 -16.21 54.10 26.60
CA ALA A 51 -15.49 55.23 26.00
C ALA A 51 -14.28 55.86 26.71
N THR A 52 -13.15 55.94 25.99
CA THR A 52 -12.38 57.19 25.84
C THR A 52 -11.67 57.21 24.48
N ALA A 53 -11.85 58.29 23.73
CA ALA A 53 -11.18 58.59 22.46
C ALA A 53 -10.04 59.63 22.67
N PRO A 54 -9.43 60.23 21.63
CA PRO A 54 -8.19 59.82 20.98
C PRO A 54 -7.04 60.81 21.22
N LEU A 55 -5.78 60.37 21.07
CA LEU A 55 -4.62 61.26 20.91
C LEU A 55 -3.70 60.76 19.79
N ALA A 56 -3.46 61.64 18.82
CA ALA A 56 -2.39 61.55 17.83
C ALA A 56 -1.27 62.55 18.18
N PRO A 57 -0.22 62.71 17.36
CA PRO A 57 1.00 61.92 17.31
C PRO A 57 2.22 62.70 17.84
N ALA A 58 3.21 62.02 18.39
CA ALA A 58 4.51 62.61 18.71
C ALA A 58 5.62 61.90 17.92
N GLY A 59 6.21 62.63 16.98
CA GLY A 59 7.38 62.18 16.23
C GLY A 59 8.59 62.03 17.13
N THR A 60 9.38 60.96 16.93
CA THR A 60 10.75 60.87 17.44
C THR A 60 11.64 60.17 16.41
N GLN A 61 12.87 60.66 16.35
CA GLN A 61 13.95 60.56 15.38
C GLN A 61 14.41 59.15 14.92
N PRO A 62 15.13 59.08 13.78
CA PRO A 62 15.69 57.84 13.24
C PRO A 62 16.86 57.31 14.09
N PRO A 63 17.02 55.98 14.22
CA PRO A 63 18.21 55.42 14.85
C PRO A 63 19.44 55.50 13.94
N THR A 64 20.50 55.98 14.55
CA THR A 64 21.90 56.03 14.10
C THR A 64 22.38 54.69 13.56
N ALA A 65 23.07 54.71 12.42
CA ALA A 65 23.75 53.57 11.83
C ALA A 65 24.88 53.07 12.76
N THR A 66 24.72 51.86 13.30
CA THR A 66 25.80 51.12 13.96
C THR A 66 26.58 50.35 12.90
N ALA A 67 27.87 50.65 12.78
CA ALA A 67 28.79 49.97 11.88
C ALA A 67 28.90 48.47 12.24
N VAL A 68 28.66 47.62 11.24
CA VAL A 68 28.85 46.17 11.32
C VAL A 68 30.35 45.86 11.24
N PRO A 69 30.91 45.01 12.12
CA PRO A 69 32.30 44.56 12.02
C PRO A 69 32.52 43.73 10.75
N LEU A 70 33.57 44.06 10.00
CA LEU A 70 34.03 43.28 8.85
C LEU A 70 34.42 41.86 9.32
N LEU A 71 33.73 40.83 8.81
CA LEU A 71 34.17 39.44 8.93
C LEU A 71 35.42 39.21 8.08
N PRO A 72 36.38 38.39 8.55
CA PRO A 72 37.55 38.02 7.76
C PRO A 72 37.14 37.19 6.53
N PRO A 73 37.93 37.22 5.44
CA PRO A 73 37.60 36.52 4.20
C PRO A 73 37.49 35.01 4.43
N THR A 74 36.32 34.47 4.16
CA THR A 74 36.06 33.03 4.09
C THR A 74 36.89 32.45 2.95
N THR A 75 37.85 31.60 3.29
CA THR A 75 38.58 30.75 2.35
C THR A 75 37.55 29.85 1.66
N LEU A 76 37.34 30.05 0.35
CA LEU A 76 36.47 29.22 -0.46
C LEU A 76 36.94 27.76 -0.40
N ALA A 77 36.05 26.86 0.02
CA ALA A 77 36.26 25.43 -0.16
C ALA A 77 36.35 25.13 -1.67
N PRO A 78 37.18 24.15 -2.09
CA PRO A 78 37.25 23.74 -3.49
C PRO A 78 35.85 23.29 -3.95
N PRO A 79 35.47 23.57 -5.21
CA PRO A 79 34.21 23.12 -5.75
C PRO A 79 34.14 21.59 -5.67
N GLU A 80 33.05 21.07 -5.09
CA GLU A 80 32.73 19.66 -5.18
C GLU A 80 32.66 19.24 -6.66
N PRO A 81 33.16 18.04 -7.01
CA PRO A 81 33.03 17.53 -8.37
C PRO A 81 31.55 17.48 -8.73
N SER A 82 31.15 18.27 -9.72
CA SER A 82 29.82 18.20 -10.32
C SER A 82 29.58 16.76 -10.79
N LEU A 83 28.60 16.09 -10.17
CA LEU A 83 28.05 14.85 -10.70
C LEU A 83 27.67 15.07 -12.17
N PRO A 84 28.02 14.15 -13.09
CA PRO A 84 27.61 14.27 -14.48
C PRO A 84 26.08 14.37 -14.54
N SER A 85 25.57 15.36 -15.28
CA SER A 85 24.15 15.41 -15.61
C SER A 85 23.72 14.07 -16.20
N PRO A 86 22.58 13.50 -15.78
CA PRO A 86 22.09 12.26 -16.37
C PRO A 86 21.90 12.51 -17.86
N THR A 87 22.67 11.77 -18.66
CA THR A 87 22.39 11.68 -20.09
C THR A 87 21.07 10.94 -20.17
N THR A 88 19.99 11.63 -20.54
CA THR A 88 18.70 11.00 -20.84
C THR A 88 18.94 10.01 -21.99
N ARG A 89 19.11 8.74 -21.63
CA ARG A 89 19.11 7.59 -22.53
C ARG A 89 17.64 7.15 -22.69
N PRO A 90 17.23 6.60 -23.86
CA PRO A 90 15.85 6.22 -24.11
C PRO A 90 15.30 5.28 -23.03
N ASP A 91 14.01 5.44 -22.78
CA ASP A 91 13.18 4.62 -21.90
C ASP A 91 13.20 3.14 -22.36
N PRO A 92 13.36 2.15 -21.44
CA PRO A 92 13.35 0.71 -21.76
C PRO A 92 12.10 0.21 -22.52
N THR A 93 11.04 1.00 -22.65
CA THR A 93 9.87 0.65 -23.49
C THR A 93 10.12 0.71 -25.00
N ASP A 94 11.24 1.29 -25.47
CA ASP A 94 11.57 1.38 -26.90
C ASP A 94 12.51 0.24 -27.38
N ALA A 95 12.93 -0.65 -26.48
CA ALA A 95 13.72 -1.83 -26.86
C ALA A 95 12.87 -2.78 -27.72
N VAL A 96 13.48 -3.28 -28.81
CA VAL A 96 12.83 -4.17 -29.78
C VAL A 96 13.25 -5.63 -29.54
N ASP A 97 14.37 -5.84 -28.86
CA ASP A 97 15.00 -7.12 -28.53
C ASP A 97 15.27 -7.24 -27.01
N LEU A 98 15.67 -8.44 -26.58
CA LEU A 98 16.15 -8.72 -25.23
C LEU A 98 17.18 -7.67 -24.83
N SER A 99 17.01 -7.03 -23.68
CA SER A 99 17.96 -6.02 -23.20
C SER A 99 17.77 -5.67 -21.73
N ILE A 100 18.80 -5.08 -21.12
CA ILE A 100 18.77 -4.61 -19.74
C ILE A 100 19.49 -3.27 -19.57
N ASN A 101 18.95 -2.41 -18.70
CA ASN A 101 19.49 -1.10 -18.36
C ASN A 101 19.70 -0.95 -16.83
N TYR A 102 20.41 0.10 -16.40
CA TYR A 102 20.75 0.31 -14.99
C TYR A 102 19.52 0.60 -14.13
N THR A 103 18.45 1.12 -14.74
CA THR A 103 17.15 1.34 -14.10
C THR A 103 16.39 0.05 -13.84
N ASP A 104 16.78 -1.04 -14.51
CA ASP A 104 16.10 -2.34 -14.46
C ASP A 104 16.70 -3.25 -13.38
N VAL A 105 17.75 -2.78 -12.68
CA VAL A 105 18.42 -3.50 -11.60
C VAL A 105 18.12 -2.81 -10.27
N ILE A 106 17.26 -3.43 -9.47
CA ILE A 106 16.89 -2.93 -8.14
C ILE A 106 17.57 -3.79 -7.07
N LEU A 107 18.23 -3.13 -6.12
CA LEU A 107 18.87 -3.76 -4.98
C LEU A 107 18.06 -3.51 -3.71
N HIS A 108 17.56 -4.58 -3.10
CA HIS A 108 16.89 -4.51 -1.81
C HIS A 108 17.83 -4.92 -0.67
N PRO A 109 17.74 -4.29 0.52
CA PRO A 109 16.72 -3.32 0.92
C PRO A 109 16.95 -1.91 0.35
N VAL A 110 15.90 -1.27 -0.15
CA VAL A 110 15.96 0.11 -0.66
C VAL A 110 15.87 1.17 0.47
N PRO A 111 16.39 2.39 0.28
CA PRO A 111 17.17 2.86 -0.88
C PRO A 111 18.68 2.62 -0.75
N LEU A 112 19.16 2.22 0.43
CA LEU A 112 20.58 2.08 0.73
C LEU A 112 20.88 0.71 1.31
N ILE A 113 21.97 0.13 0.83
CA ILE A 113 22.56 -1.10 1.35
C ILE A 113 23.54 -0.75 2.47
N TYR A 114 23.46 -1.48 3.57
CA TYR A 114 24.32 -1.36 4.73
C TYR A 114 25.03 -2.68 5.01
N ALA A 115 26.20 -2.59 5.63
CA ALA A 115 26.95 -3.75 6.07
C ALA A 115 26.10 -4.65 6.98
N GLY A 116 25.99 -5.93 6.62
CA GLY A 116 25.16 -6.93 7.32
C GLY A 116 23.81 -7.19 6.64
N ASP A 117 23.44 -6.44 5.61
CA ASP A 117 22.30 -6.77 4.77
C ASP A 117 22.58 -8.01 3.94
N LYS A 118 21.52 -8.80 3.72
CA LYS A 118 21.47 -9.77 2.63
C LYS A 118 20.71 -9.13 1.48
N VAL A 119 21.40 -8.91 0.36
CA VAL A 119 20.88 -8.16 -0.77
C VAL A 119 20.11 -9.07 -1.71
N THR A 120 18.89 -8.65 -2.06
CA THR A 120 18.09 -9.24 -3.14
C THR A 120 18.28 -8.41 -4.40
N PHE A 121 18.47 -9.08 -5.54
CA PHE A 121 18.49 -8.46 -6.86
C PHE A 121 17.14 -8.69 -7.54
N GLN A 122 16.43 -7.62 -7.85
CA GLN A 122 15.24 -7.67 -8.70
C GLN A 122 15.62 -7.10 -10.06
N LEU A 123 15.51 -7.93 -11.09
CA LEU A 123 15.77 -7.59 -12.49
C LEU A 123 14.45 -7.41 -13.21
N LEU A 124 14.31 -6.30 -13.94
CA LEU A 124 13.11 -5.97 -14.73
C LEU A 124 13.46 -5.73 -16.21
N PRO A 125 14.13 -6.67 -16.90
CA PRO A 125 14.61 -6.43 -18.25
C PRO A 125 13.50 -6.37 -19.29
N HIS A 126 13.82 -5.84 -20.47
CA HIS A 126 12.96 -6.00 -21.63
C HIS A 126 13.13 -7.43 -22.17
N VAL A 127 12.04 -8.19 -22.25
CA VAL A 127 12.01 -9.51 -22.90
C VAL A 127 10.87 -9.53 -23.91
N PRO A 128 11.14 -9.68 -25.22
CA PRO A 128 10.12 -9.76 -26.24
C PRO A 128 9.10 -10.88 -25.98
N ASN A 129 7.85 -10.69 -26.39
CA ASN A 129 6.78 -11.69 -26.21
C ASN A 129 7.03 -13.01 -26.98
N SER A 130 7.93 -13.00 -27.96
CA SER A 130 8.37 -14.20 -28.68
C SER A 130 9.27 -15.11 -27.85
N ILE A 131 9.87 -14.59 -26.77
CA ILE A 131 10.77 -15.32 -25.89
C ILE A 131 10.02 -15.68 -24.60
N PRO A 132 9.90 -16.98 -24.26
CA PRO A 132 9.42 -17.38 -22.95
C PRO A 132 10.35 -16.85 -21.86
N THR A 133 9.82 -16.14 -20.87
CA THR A 133 10.63 -15.50 -19.83
C THR A 133 11.57 -16.48 -19.12
N GLY A 134 11.12 -17.71 -18.85
CA GLY A 134 11.93 -18.73 -18.19
C GLY A 134 13.07 -19.30 -19.03
N ASP A 135 13.14 -18.98 -20.33
CA ASP A 135 14.25 -19.37 -21.20
C ASP A 135 15.43 -18.37 -21.10
N VAL A 136 15.16 -17.14 -20.65
CA VAL A 136 16.20 -16.12 -20.42
C VAL A 136 16.85 -16.40 -19.07
N THR A 137 18.16 -16.62 -19.06
CA THR A 137 18.94 -16.77 -17.82
C THR A 137 19.73 -15.51 -17.52
N ALA A 138 19.90 -15.18 -16.24
CA ALA A 138 20.76 -14.10 -15.81
C ALA A 138 21.95 -14.63 -15.00
N ALA A 139 23.10 -13.98 -15.14
CA ALA A 139 24.24 -14.11 -14.25
C ALA A 139 24.48 -12.76 -13.55
N ILE A 140 24.61 -12.79 -12.22
CA ILE A 140 24.83 -11.60 -11.40
C ILE A 140 26.19 -11.72 -10.72
N LEU A 141 27.07 -10.77 -11.00
CA LEU A 141 28.44 -10.73 -10.51
C LEU A 141 28.67 -9.51 -9.62
N VAL A 142 29.40 -9.71 -8.52
CA VAL A 142 29.88 -8.65 -7.62
C VAL A 142 31.40 -8.64 -7.69
N ASN A 143 31.99 -7.54 -8.17
CA ASN A 143 33.42 -7.41 -8.44
C ASN A 143 33.99 -8.60 -9.27
N GLY A 144 33.22 -9.05 -10.26
CA GLY A 144 33.58 -10.17 -11.14
C GLY A 144 33.39 -11.57 -10.54
N VAL A 145 32.85 -11.70 -9.34
CA VAL A 145 32.48 -12.99 -8.73
C VAL A 145 30.98 -13.19 -8.87
N GLN A 146 30.56 -14.27 -9.54
CA GLN A 146 29.14 -14.59 -9.64
C GLN A 146 28.57 -14.93 -8.25
N VAL A 147 27.58 -14.15 -7.80
CA VAL A 147 26.89 -14.35 -6.52
C VAL A 147 25.51 -14.99 -6.71
N ALA A 148 24.91 -14.82 -7.88
CA ALA A 148 23.61 -15.39 -8.23
C ALA A 148 23.52 -15.70 -9.73
N GLY A 149 22.54 -16.51 -10.10
CA GLY A 149 22.16 -16.70 -11.49
C GLY A 149 21.11 -17.78 -11.65
N GLY A 150 20.45 -17.80 -12.81
CA GLY A 150 19.33 -18.69 -13.10
C GLY A 150 18.33 -18.05 -14.06
N PRO A 151 17.26 -18.77 -14.43
CA PRO A 151 16.21 -18.22 -15.29
C PRO A 151 15.52 -17.01 -14.64
N LEU A 152 14.91 -16.16 -15.46
CA LEU A 152 13.93 -15.19 -14.97
C LEU A 152 12.67 -15.94 -14.48
N ASP A 153 11.97 -15.37 -13.50
CA ASP A 153 10.89 -16.05 -12.79
C ASP A 153 9.59 -16.06 -13.60
N ARG A 154 9.15 -14.87 -14.03
CA ARG A 154 7.80 -14.63 -14.56
C ARG A 154 7.69 -13.28 -15.25
N ARG A 155 6.50 -12.98 -15.77
CA ARG A 155 6.08 -11.60 -16.01
C ARG A 155 5.31 -11.09 -14.78
N ASN A 156 5.63 -9.89 -14.31
CA ASN A 156 4.91 -9.23 -13.21
C ASN A 156 3.53 -8.74 -13.67
N TRP A 157 2.78 -8.08 -12.80
CA TRP A 157 1.42 -7.61 -13.11
C TRP A 157 1.38 -6.47 -14.14
N ASN A 158 2.52 -5.83 -14.40
CA ASN A 158 2.67 -4.90 -15.52
C ASN A 158 2.99 -5.61 -16.86
N GLY A 159 3.05 -6.95 -16.87
CA GLY A 159 3.46 -7.75 -18.04
C GLY A 159 4.96 -7.70 -18.34
N GLN A 160 5.76 -7.02 -17.51
CA GLN A 160 7.21 -6.92 -17.65
C GLN A 160 7.87 -8.18 -17.13
N ALA A 161 8.90 -8.67 -17.82
CA ALA A 161 9.68 -9.81 -17.35
C ALA A 161 10.42 -9.46 -16.06
N GLU A 162 10.48 -10.41 -15.14
CA GLU A 162 11.00 -10.23 -13.80
C GLU A 162 11.83 -11.44 -13.39
N GLY A 163 13.01 -11.19 -12.81
CA GLY A 163 13.81 -12.18 -12.09
C GLY A 163 14.20 -11.65 -10.72
N VAL A 164 13.90 -12.40 -9.67
CA VAL A 164 14.16 -12.05 -8.27
C VAL A 164 15.12 -13.06 -7.65
N TYR A 165 16.32 -12.59 -7.34
CA TYR A 165 17.38 -13.41 -6.74
C TYR A 165 17.52 -13.02 -5.27
N GLU A 166 16.70 -13.65 -4.44
CA GLU A 166 16.52 -13.30 -3.03
C GLU A 166 17.77 -13.57 -2.20
N TRP A 167 18.18 -12.55 -1.42
CA TRP A 167 19.27 -12.63 -0.42
C TRP A 167 20.58 -13.23 -0.95
N ALA A 168 20.89 -12.98 -2.22
CA ALA A 168 22.01 -13.62 -2.91
C ALA A 168 23.39 -13.01 -2.58
N TRP A 169 23.44 -11.80 -2.02
CA TRP A 169 24.70 -11.18 -1.61
C TRP A 169 24.70 -10.75 -0.14
N ASP A 170 25.46 -11.46 0.69
CA ASP A 170 25.68 -11.12 2.10
C ASP A 170 26.77 -10.04 2.23
N THR A 171 26.39 -8.89 2.77
CA THR A 171 27.28 -7.73 2.95
C THR A 171 27.90 -7.65 4.33
N THR A 172 27.83 -8.72 5.14
CA THR A 172 28.43 -8.77 6.47
C THR A 172 29.93 -8.49 6.40
N GLY A 173 30.36 -7.45 7.12
CA GLY A 173 31.76 -7.03 7.17
C GLY A 173 32.26 -6.29 5.92
N LEU A 174 31.38 -5.98 4.97
CA LEU A 174 31.69 -5.20 3.77
C LEU A 174 31.45 -3.71 4.00
N SER A 175 32.14 -2.85 3.24
CA SER A 175 31.89 -1.40 3.20
C SER A 175 32.55 -0.78 1.97
N GLY A 176 32.00 0.31 1.45
CA GLY A 176 32.50 1.00 0.26
C GLY A 176 31.81 0.54 -1.02
N ASP A 177 32.43 0.83 -2.16
CA ASP A 177 31.81 0.64 -3.47
C ASP A 177 32.12 -0.74 -4.06
N TYR A 178 31.09 -1.35 -4.64
CA TYR A 178 31.14 -2.66 -5.31
C TYR A 178 30.56 -2.52 -6.72
N LEU A 179 31.25 -3.09 -7.71
CA LEU A 179 30.75 -3.18 -9.08
C LEU A 179 29.81 -4.37 -9.18
N ILE A 180 28.57 -4.12 -9.54
CA ILE A 180 27.57 -5.13 -9.87
C ILE A 180 27.50 -5.21 -11.38
N GLU A 181 27.61 -6.41 -11.94
CA GLU A 181 27.41 -6.70 -13.35
C GLU A 181 26.29 -7.72 -13.49
N VAL A 182 25.33 -7.43 -14.36
CA VAL A 182 24.23 -8.33 -14.71
C VAL A 182 24.35 -8.64 -16.19
N VAL A 183 24.36 -9.92 -16.52
CA VAL A 183 24.43 -10.44 -17.88
C VAL A 183 23.20 -11.32 -18.11
N LEU A 184 22.33 -10.92 -19.03
CA LEU A 184 21.27 -11.77 -19.56
C LEU A 184 21.84 -12.67 -20.66
N ASP A 185 21.30 -13.88 -20.76
CA ASP A 185 21.72 -14.91 -21.68
C ASP A 185 23.26 -15.03 -21.82
N PRO A 186 23.98 -15.33 -20.71
CA PRO A 186 25.45 -15.28 -20.69
C PRO A 186 26.12 -16.28 -21.65
N ASP A 187 25.38 -17.29 -22.13
CA ASP A 187 25.86 -18.28 -23.09
C ASP A 187 25.51 -17.90 -24.56
N ASP A 188 24.82 -16.77 -24.78
CA ASP A 188 24.35 -16.30 -26.10
C ASP A 188 23.56 -17.39 -26.83
N ALA A 189 22.61 -18.01 -26.13
CA ALA A 189 21.81 -19.14 -26.63
C ALA A 189 20.55 -18.68 -27.38
N ILE A 190 20.10 -17.46 -27.17
CA ILE A 190 18.93 -16.83 -27.78
C ILE A 190 19.43 -15.94 -28.93
N HIS A 191 18.86 -16.12 -30.13
CA HIS A 191 19.26 -15.35 -31.31
C HIS A 191 18.07 -14.68 -32.03
N ILE A 192 16.85 -15.09 -31.70
CA ILE A 192 15.62 -14.54 -32.30
C ILE A 192 14.90 -13.76 -31.22
N GLY A 193 14.75 -12.45 -31.41
CA GLY A 193 14.36 -11.52 -30.35
C GLY A 193 15.51 -11.13 -29.41
N ASP A 194 16.75 -11.46 -29.79
CA ASP A 194 18.00 -11.01 -29.16
C ASP A 194 19.03 -10.79 -30.28
N GLU A 195 18.80 -9.74 -31.08
CA GLU A 195 19.61 -9.46 -32.25
C GLU A 195 20.90 -8.68 -31.91
N ASP A 196 20.96 -8.01 -30.76
CA ASP A 196 22.13 -7.28 -30.25
C ASP A 196 22.58 -7.77 -28.85
N PRO A 197 23.40 -8.83 -28.75
CA PRO A 197 23.80 -9.39 -27.45
C PRO A 197 24.66 -8.42 -26.59
N LEU A 198 25.08 -7.27 -27.12
CA LEU A 198 25.82 -6.26 -26.36
C LEU A 198 24.93 -5.45 -25.42
N ASN A 199 23.61 -5.45 -25.62
CA ASN A 199 22.66 -4.74 -24.77
C ASN A 199 22.08 -5.63 -23.63
N ASN A 200 22.51 -6.90 -23.57
CA ASN A 200 22.18 -7.87 -22.53
C ASN A 200 23.01 -7.72 -21.26
N THR A 201 23.98 -6.80 -21.24
CA THR A 201 24.86 -6.58 -20.09
C THR A 201 24.72 -5.16 -19.56
N VAL A 202 24.60 -5.04 -18.23
CA VAL A 202 24.66 -3.77 -17.52
C VAL A 202 25.57 -3.85 -16.32
N SER A 203 26.25 -2.73 -16.02
CA SER A 203 27.00 -2.59 -14.78
C SER A 203 26.54 -1.38 -13.98
N ILE A 204 26.37 -1.56 -12.67
CA ILE A 204 26.04 -0.49 -11.72
C ILE A 204 27.03 -0.51 -10.55
N THR A 205 27.19 0.62 -9.86
CA THR A 205 27.98 0.68 -8.62
C THR A 205 27.03 0.72 -7.43
N ALA A 206 27.22 -0.21 -6.50
CA ALA A 206 26.49 -0.27 -5.24
C ALA A 206 27.43 0.09 -4.07
N THR A 207 27.02 1.05 -3.25
CA THR A 207 27.77 1.42 -2.04
C THR A 207 27.20 0.70 -0.82
N VAL A 208 28.04 -0.08 -0.14
CA VAL A 208 27.71 -0.69 1.16
C VAL A 208 28.09 0.29 2.27
N ASN A 209 27.08 0.81 2.95
CA ASN A 209 27.22 1.84 3.97
C ASN A 209 27.47 1.22 5.36
N ILE A 210 28.12 1.98 6.24
CA ILE A 210 28.23 1.58 7.66
C ILE A 210 26.91 1.92 8.36
N PRO A 211 26.22 0.96 9.00
CA PRO A 211 24.94 1.22 9.64
C PRO A 211 25.10 2.18 10.81
N THR A 212 24.35 3.29 10.78
CA THR A 212 24.25 4.27 11.87
C THR A 212 22.79 4.70 12.05
N GLY A 213 22.46 5.31 13.20
CA GLY A 213 21.11 5.86 13.44
C GLY A 213 19.99 4.83 13.25
N GLN A 214 19.06 5.11 12.33
CA GLN A 214 17.97 4.19 11.97
C GLN A 214 18.49 2.87 11.39
N ALA A 215 19.45 2.90 10.46
CA ALA A 215 19.95 1.69 9.80
C ALA A 215 20.58 0.70 10.80
N ALA A 216 21.23 1.22 11.85
CA ALA A 216 21.73 0.39 12.95
C ALA A 216 20.60 -0.25 13.78
N ARG A 217 19.43 0.41 13.90
CA ARG A 217 18.24 -0.19 14.52
C ARG A 217 17.63 -1.26 13.63
N ASP A 218 17.52 -1.00 12.32
CA ASP A 218 16.99 -1.97 11.35
C ASP A 218 17.83 -3.25 11.35
N ALA A 219 19.16 -3.10 11.38
CA ALA A 219 20.10 -4.22 11.46
C ALA A 219 20.00 -5.02 12.78
N ALA A 220 19.52 -4.40 13.85
CA ALA A 220 19.29 -5.03 15.15
C ALA A 220 17.85 -5.50 15.34
N ALA A 221 16.96 -5.26 14.37
CA ALA A 221 15.55 -5.54 14.50
C ALA A 221 15.30 -7.06 14.48
N VAL A 222 14.33 -7.50 15.28
CA VAL A 222 13.92 -8.90 15.38
C VAL A 222 12.40 -9.00 15.21
N TRP A 223 11.95 -10.18 14.82
CA TRP A 223 10.53 -10.49 14.83
C TRP A 223 10.03 -10.67 16.26
N GLU A 224 8.93 -10.01 16.57
CA GLU A 224 8.15 -10.16 17.79
C GLU A 224 6.81 -10.80 17.42
N THR A 225 6.32 -11.71 18.26
CA THR A 225 5.09 -12.45 18.00
C THR A 225 4.12 -12.29 19.16
N THR A 226 2.85 -12.06 18.83
CA THR A 226 1.72 -12.04 19.77
C THR A 226 0.67 -13.04 19.30
N GLU A 227 0.32 -13.98 20.17
CA GLU A 227 -0.70 -15.00 19.88
C GLU A 227 -2.04 -14.60 20.52
N THR A 228 -3.10 -14.73 19.73
CA THR A 228 -4.50 -14.46 20.11
C THR A 228 -5.35 -15.72 19.89
N ASN A 229 -6.67 -15.66 20.08
CA ASN A 229 -7.53 -16.82 19.82
C ASN A 229 -7.59 -17.17 18.33
N CYS A 230 -7.65 -16.15 17.46
CA CYS A 230 -7.78 -16.33 16.02
C CYS A 230 -6.45 -16.46 15.31
N CYS A 231 -5.38 -15.89 15.86
CA CYS A 231 -4.27 -15.42 15.03
C CYS A 231 -2.92 -15.48 15.75
N VAL A 232 -1.86 -15.62 14.97
CA VAL A 232 -0.47 -15.39 15.36
C VAL A 232 -0.02 -14.14 14.63
N ILE A 233 0.28 -13.07 15.37
CA ILE A 233 0.58 -11.75 14.82
C ILE A 233 2.07 -11.49 14.96
N HIS A 234 2.72 -11.22 13.84
CA HIS A 234 4.15 -10.95 13.73
C HIS A 234 4.40 -9.48 13.40
N VAL A 235 5.28 -8.86 14.16
CA VAL A 235 5.71 -7.46 13.98
C VAL A 235 7.23 -7.38 14.08
N VAL A 236 7.83 -6.39 13.45
CA VAL A 236 9.27 -6.13 13.57
C VAL A 236 9.52 -5.19 14.75
N SER A 237 10.43 -5.54 15.66
CA SER A 237 10.77 -4.71 16.82
C SER A 237 11.19 -3.30 16.39
N GLY A 238 10.82 -2.27 17.15
CA GLY A 238 11.25 -0.90 16.83
C GLY A 238 10.46 -0.23 15.70
N THR A 239 9.33 -0.82 15.29
CA THR A 239 8.39 -0.25 14.30
C THR A 239 7.11 0.28 14.97
N ALA A 240 6.28 0.98 14.18
CA ALA A 240 4.95 1.40 14.62
C ALA A 240 4.08 0.21 15.07
N ALA A 241 4.14 -0.92 14.35
CA ALA A 241 3.35 -2.10 14.68
C ALA A 241 3.76 -2.74 16.02
N SER A 242 5.07 -2.81 16.29
CA SER A 242 5.60 -3.28 17.59
C SER A 242 5.15 -2.39 18.74
N ARG A 243 5.18 -1.06 18.55
CA ARG A 243 4.67 -0.09 19.54
C ARG A 243 3.18 -0.27 19.82
N ASP A 244 2.38 -0.53 18.79
CA ASP A 244 0.92 -0.47 18.85
C ASP A 244 0.25 -1.85 19.00
N ILE A 245 1.02 -2.94 19.15
CA ILE A 245 0.52 -4.33 19.14
C ILE A 245 -0.62 -4.60 20.13
N ALA A 246 -0.63 -3.93 21.28
CA ALA A 246 -1.70 -4.04 22.28
C ALA A 246 -3.07 -3.55 21.78
N THR A 247 -3.08 -2.64 20.80
CA THR A 247 -4.29 -2.15 20.13
C THR A 247 -4.61 -2.98 18.88
N LEU A 248 -3.57 -3.43 18.16
CA LEU A 248 -3.72 -4.16 16.90
C LEU A 248 -4.23 -5.60 17.10
N ALA A 249 -3.78 -6.28 18.14
CA ALA A 249 -4.21 -7.65 18.43
C ALA A 249 -5.75 -7.81 18.61
N PRO A 250 -6.44 -7.02 19.47
CA PRO A 250 -7.89 -7.11 19.59
C PRO A 250 -8.63 -6.62 18.34
N MET A 251 -8.05 -5.68 17.59
CA MET A 251 -8.62 -5.24 16.31
C MET A 251 -8.64 -6.40 15.29
N MET A 252 -7.56 -7.17 15.20
CA MET A 252 -7.49 -8.36 14.35
C MET A 252 -8.53 -9.41 14.75
N GLU A 253 -8.68 -9.72 16.05
CA GLU A 253 -9.72 -10.66 16.50
C GLU A 253 -11.12 -10.20 16.07
N THR A 254 -11.41 -8.91 16.18
CA THR A 254 -12.70 -8.33 15.78
C THR A 254 -12.90 -8.44 14.26
N ALA A 255 -11.87 -8.20 13.45
CA ALA A 255 -11.94 -8.35 12.00
C ALA A 255 -12.25 -9.80 11.60
N VAL A 256 -11.57 -10.78 12.21
CA VAL A 256 -11.82 -12.21 11.95
C VAL A 256 -13.24 -12.62 12.36
N GLN A 257 -13.72 -12.14 13.51
CA GLN A 257 -15.08 -12.43 13.95
C GLN A 257 -16.13 -11.87 12.98
N GLN A 258 -15.93 -10.65 12.45
CA GLN A 258 -16.81 -10.08 11.45
C GLN A 258 -16.86 -10.96 10.19
N VAL A 259 -15.70 -11.30 9.61
CA VAL A 259 -15.63 -12.12 8.40
C VAL A 259 -16.25 -13.50 8.63
N ALA A 260 -15.89 -14.16 9.74
CA ALA A 260 -16.40 -15.48 10.07
C ALA A 260 -17.93 -15.47 10.24
N GLY A 261 -18.46 -14.43 10.88
CA GLY A 261 -19.90 -14.22 11.02
C GLY A 261 -20.60 -13.96 9.67
N ARG A 262 -20.00 -13.12 8.81
CA ARG A 262 -20.57 -12.73 7.52
C ARG A 262 -20.57 -13.89 6.51
N LEU A 263 -19.48 -14.67 6.46
CA LEU A 263 -19.35 -15.81 5.54
C LEU A 263 -19.99 -17.10 6.08
N GLY A 264 -20.22 -17.17 7.39
CA GLY A 264 -20.64 -18.38 8.09
C GLY A 264 -19.55 -19.46 8.09
N VAL A 265 -18.28 -19.06 8.13
CA VAL A 265 -17.11 -19.95 8.03
C VAL A 265 -16.11 -19.57 9.11
N GLN A 266 -15.73 -20.53 9.95
CA GLN A 266 -14.69 -20.32 10.94
C GLN A 266 -13.30 -20.57 10.32
N PRO A 267 -12.24 -19.92 10.82
CA PRO A 267 -10.88 -20.28 10.46
C PRO A 267 -10.60 -21.74 10.84
N SER A 268 -10.09 -22.55 9.91
CA SER A 268 -9.68 -23.95 10.18
C SER A 268 -8.38 -24.06 10.98
N ARG A 269 -7.62 -22.96 11.03
CA ARG A 269 -6.36 -22.79 11.77
C ARG A 269 -6.24 -21.35 12.23
N LYS A 270 -5.29 -21.07 13.12
CA LYS A 270 -4.91 -19.69 13.41
C LYS A 270 -4.36 -19.02 12.16
N LEU A 271 -4.73 -17.77 11.96
CA LEU A 271 -4.24 -16.95 10.86
C LEU A 271 -2.84 -16.43 11.20
N GLU A 272 -1.90 -16.57 10.28
CA GLU A 272 -0.60 -15.90 10.37
C GLU A 272 -0.75 -14.49 9.80
N VAL A 273 -0.46 -13.48 10.62
CA VAL A 273 -0.65 -12.06 10.27
C VAL A 273 0.66 -11.31 10.46
N TYR A 274 1.15 -10.66 9.41
CA TYR A 274 2.40 -9.91 9.40
C TYR A 274 2.11 -8.43 9.22
N LEU A 275 2.58 -7.60 10.16
CA LEU A 275 2.44 -6.14 10.09
C LEU A 275 3.81 -5.52 9.80
N ILE A 276 3.94 -4.85 8.66
CA ILE A 276 5.22 -4.33 8.14
C ILE A 276 5.26 -2.81 8.13
N ASP A 277 6.41 -2.20 8.44
CA ASP A 277 6.59 -0.73 8.51
C ASP A 277 6.91 -0.09 7.14
N ARG A 278 6.36 -0.68 6.08
CA ARG A 278 6.54 -0.24 4.69
C ARG A 278 5.21 -0.29 3.97
N VAL A 279 4.89 0.78 3.26
CA VAL A 279 3.78 0.80 2.31
C VAL A 279 4.21 -0.03 1.10
N VAL A 280 3.42 -1.05 0.78
CA VAL A 280 3.62 -1.88 -0.41
C VAL A 280 2.28 -2.02 -1.12
N GLY A 281 2.23 -1.70 -2.41
CA GLY A 281 1.00 -1.65 -3.18
C GLY A 281 -0.04 -0.72 -2.57
N GLN A 282 -1.24 -1.24 -2.34
CA GLN A 282 -2.35 -0.53 -1.69
C GLN A 282 -2.47 -0.85 -0.17
N GLY A 283 -1.50 -1.57 0.39
CA GLY A 283 -1.32 -1.71 1.83
C GLY A 283 -1.66 -3.06 2.43
N GLY A 284 -2.15 -4.04 1.67
CA GLY A 284 -2.41 -5.40 2.18
C GLY A 284 -2.35 -6.47 1.09
N PHE A 285 -2.00 -7.69 1.49
CA PHE A 285 -1.98 -8.89 0.65
C PHE A 285 -2.36 -10.11 1.49
N ALA A 286 -3.14 -11.02 0.90
CA ALA A 286 -3.48 -12.30 1.52
C ALA A 286 -3.23 -13.46 0.55
N GLY A 287 -2.41 -14.41 1.00
CA GLY A 287 -2.17 -15.68 0.33
C GLY A 287 -2.57 -16.83 1.25
N THR A 288 -1.57 -17.56 1.76
CA THR A 288 -1.77 -18.46 2.91
C THR A 288 -1.70 -17.75 4.25
N ASP A 289 -1.05 -16.58 4.25
CA ASP A 289 -0.80 -15.68 5.36
C ASP A 289 -1.32 -14.27 4.98
N ILE A 290 -1.55 -13.41 5.98
CA ILE A 290 -1.95 -12.01 5.78
C ILE A 290 -0.74 -11.11 5.98
N VAL A 291 -0.51 -10.16 5.08
CA VAL A 291 0.51 -9.11 5.21
C VAL A 291 -0.15 -7.75 5.08
N VAL A 292 0.09 -6.87 6.04
CA VAL A 292 -0.50 -5.52 6.06
C VAL A 292 0.57 -4.48 6.36
N SER A 293 0.61 -3.45 5.53
CA SER A 293 1.39 -2.23 5.75
C SER A 293 0.82 -1.46 6.95
N TYR A 294 1.60 -1.41 8.02
CA TYR A 294 1.35 -0.60 9.21
C TYR A 294 2.56 0.29 9.48
N ALA A 295 2.52 1.49 8.93
CA ALA A 295 3.55 2.51 9.11
C ALA A 295 2.95 3.80 9.68
N ASP A 296 3.73 4.54 10.47
CA ASP A 296 3.30 5.82 11.03
C ASP A 296 2.92 6.85 9.94
N ARG A 297 3.63 6.80 8.81
CA ARG A 297 3.34 7.59 7.60
C ARG A 297 2.71 6.72 6.53
N ARG A 298 1.41 6.46 6.67
CA ARG A 298 0.62 5.64 5.75
C ARG A 298 0.00 6.49 4.63
N TYR A 299 0.80 6.84 3.62
CA TYR A 299 0.31 7.59 2.46
C TYR A 299 -0.55 6.77 1.48
N ALA A 300 -0.63 5.45 1.63
CA ALA A 300 -1.58 4.62 0.88
C ALA A 300 -3.05 4.78 1.35
N GLY A 301 -3.31 5.64 2.34
CA GLY A 301 -4.66 5.87 2.85
C GLY A 301 -5.32 4.59 3.37
N GLY A 302 -6.65 4.54 3.29
CA GLY A 302 -7.42 3.34 3.67
C GLY A 302 -7.62 3.18 5.19
N GLY A 303 -8.74 2.55 5.56
CA GLY A 303 -9.01 2.16 6.94
C GLY A 303 -8.26 0.88 7.27
N LEU A 304 -7.56 0.84 8.42
CA LEU A 304 -6.85 -0.39 8.82
C LEU A 304 -7.83 -1.51 9.12
N TYR A 305 -8.93 -1.22 9.82
CA TYR A 305 -9.91 -2.24 10.17
C TYR A 305 -10.54 -2.87 8.93
N GLU A 306 -10.96 -2.04 7.98
CA GLU A 306 -11.53 -2.47 6.71
C GLU A 306 -10.55 -3.32 5.90
N LEU A 307 -9.27 -2.92 5.86
CA LEU A 307 -8.23 -3.73 5.23
C LEU A 307 -8.06 -5.09 5.90
N LEU A 308 -8.06 -5.17 7.24
CA LEU A 308 -7.97 -6.45 7.95
C LEU A 308 -9.17 -7.35 7.66
N VAL A 309 -10.38 -6.79 7.53
CA VAL A 309 -11.59 -7.54 7.12
C VAL A 309 -11.46 -8.02 5.67
N HIS A 310 -10.95 -7.19 4.77
CA HIS A 310 -10.70 -7.52 3.37
C HIS A 310 -9.74 -8.70 3.24
N GLU A 311 -8.53 -8.58 3.81
CA GLU A 311 -7.51 -9.62 3.73
C GLU A 311 -7.93 -10.92 4.44
N THR A 312 -8.69 -10.82 5.54
CA THR A 312 -9.21 -12.00 6.22
C THR A 312 -10.25 -12.73 5.37
N THR A 313 -11.03 -12.02 4.56
CA THR A 313 -12.00 -12.63 3.63
C THR A 313 -11.29 -13.57 2.66
N HIS A 314 -10.13 -13.16 2.14
CA HIS A 314 -9.32 -13.97 1.23
C HIS A 314 -8.78 -15.26 1.85
N ILE A 315 -8.52 -15.29 3.16
CA ILE A 315 -8.10 -16.53 3.83
C ILE A 315 -9.30 -17.44 4.06
N LEU A 316 -10.43 -16.89 4.51
CA LEU A 316 -11.59 -17.69 4.88
C LEU A 316 -12.35 -18.23 3.67
N ASP A 317 -12.36 -17.50 2.56
CA ASP A 317 -13.06 -17.90 1.35
C ASP A 317 -12.37 -19.05 0.60
N GLN A 318 -11.04 -19.13 0.63
CA GLN A 318 -10.25 -20.24 0.09
C GLN A 318 -10.68 -21.59 0.65
N GLN A 319 -11.21 -21.62 1.88
CA GLN A 319 -11.67 -22.84 2.53
C GLN A 319 -12.91 -23.46 1.85
N PHE A 320 -13.67 -22.67 1.09
CA PHE A 320 -14.86 -23.15 0.36
C PHE A 320 -14.86 -22.83 -1.14
N ALA A 321 -13.90 -22.03 -1.63
CA ALA A 321 -13.76 -21.66 -3.04
C ALA A 321 -12.28 -21.64 -3.49
N PRO A 322 -11.53 -22.75 -3.41
CA PRO A 322 -10.08 -22.75 -3.69
C PRO A 322 -9.71 -22.46 -5.15
N GLN A 323 -10.67 -22.47 -6.09
CA GLN A 323 -10.48 -22.22 -7.52
C GLN A 323 -11.07 -20.88 -7.98
N ARG A 324 -11.50 -20.04 -7.03
CA ARG A 324 -12.12 -18.74 -7.30
C ARG A 324 -11.26 -17.85 -8.20
N ILE A 325 -11.92 -17.05 -9.02
CA ILE A 325 -11.27 -16.08 -9.90
C ILE A 325 -11.09 -14.74 -9.18
N SER A 326 -10.06 -13.96 -9.56
CA SER A 326 -9.66 -12.73 -8.85
C SER A 326 -10.77 -11.69 -8.76
N PHE A 327 -11.47 -11.38 -9.85
CA PHE A 327 -12.58 -10.42 -9.85
C PHE A 327 -13.64 -10.75 -8.79
N MET A 328 -14.06 -12.01 -8.69
CA MET A 328 -15.08 -12.42 -7.72
C MET A 328 -14.54 -12.44 -6.29
N ALA A 329 -13.28 -12.82 -6.09
CA ALA A 329 -12.66 -12.85 -4.77
C ALA A 329 -12.56 -11.45 -4.16
N GLU A 330 -12.13 -10.49 -4.97
CA GLU A 330 -12.00 -9.10 -4.54
C GLU A 330 -13.37 -8.45 -4.35
N GLY A 331 -14.34 -8.77 -5.21
CA GLY A 331 -15.73 -8.35 -5.00
C GLY A 331 -16.33 -8.90 -3.71
N LEU A 332 -16.07 -10.17 -3.38
CA LEU A 332 -16.52 -10.77 -2.12
C LEU A 332 -15.88 -10.07 -0.92
N ALA A 333 -14.58 -9.79 -0.98
CA ALA A 333 -13.86 -9.08 0.07
C ALA A 333 -14.43 -7.67 0.31
N VAL A 334 -14.67 -6.89 -0.76
CA VAL A 334 -15.33 -5.57 -0.67
C VAL A 334 -16.74 -5.68 -0.07
N TRP A 335 -17.53 -6.69 -0.46
CA TRP A 335 -18.88 -6.90 0.07
C TRP A 335 -18.89 -7.29 1.55
N VAL A 336 -17.95 -8.14 1.99
CA VAL A 336 -17.82 -8.54 3.41
C VAL A 336 -17.35 -7.37 4.28
N THR A 337 -16.41 -6.57 3.76
CA THR A 337 -15.95 -5.34 4.39
C THR A 337 -17.07 -4.29 4.46
N GLY A 338 -18.01 -4.32 3.51
CA GLY A 338 -19.10 -3.37 3.39
C GLY A 338 -18.67 -2.07 2.72
N GLY A 339 -17.69 -2.15 1.81
CA GLY A 339 -17.00 -1.02 1.20
C GLY A 339 -15.53 -1.36 0.97
N HIS A 340 -14.82 -0.51 0.24
CA HIS A 340 -13.45 -0.84 -0.17
C HIS A 340 -12.40 -0.28 0.81
N TYR A 341 -12.35 1.04 1.00
CA TYR A 341 -11.38 1.69 1.89
C TYR A 341 -11.96 2.18 3.22
N LYS A 342 -13.27 2.05 3.37
CA LYS A 342 -14.11 2.44 4.50
C LYS A 342 -15.47 1.80 4.32
N VAL A 343 -16.30 1.81 5.36
CA VAL A 343 -17.70 1.39 5.27
C VAL A 343 -18.49 2.33 4.35
N GLU A 344 -19.20 1.75 3.38
CA GLU A 344 -19.86 2.42 2.28
C GLU A 344 -21.23 1.80 1.98
N ASN A 345 -22.12 2.58 1.36
CA ASN A 345 -23.33 2.02 0.76
C ASN A 345 -22.99 1.62 -0.70
N LEU A 346 -22.72 0.33 -0.93
CA LEU A 346 -22.28 -0.18 -2.23
C LEU A 346 -23.25 0.20 -3.37
N PRO A 347 -24.59 0.05 -3.25
CA PRO A 347 -25.51 0.53 -4.29
C PRO A 347 -25.39 2.02 -4.61
N GLN A 348 -25.31 2.90 -3.60
CA GLN A 348 -25.12 4.34 -3.81
C GLN A 348 -23.79 4.63 -4.48
N ARG A 349 -22.73 3.94 -4.08
CA ARG A 349 -21.37 4.18 -4.57
C ARG A 349 -21.17 3.64 -5.99
N SER A 350 -21.72 2.47 -6.32
CA SER A 350 -21.76 1.96 -7.70
C SER A 350 -22.63 2.83 -8.60
N ALA A 351 -23.76 3.37 -8.11
CA ALA A 351 -24.55 4.35 -8.87
C ALA A 351 -23.78 5.66 -9.11
N ALA A 352 -22.99 6.12 -8.12
CA ALA A 352 -22.09 7.25 -8.29
C ALA A 352 -21.01 7.00 -9.35
N LEU A 353 -20.43 5.80 -9.38
CA LEU A 353 -19.46 5.39 -10.41
C LEU A 353 -20.06 5.47 -11.83
N VAL A 354 -21.27 4.92 -12.01
CA VAL A 354 -22.00 5.03 -13.28
C VAL A 354 -22.31 6.47 -13.64
N ALA A 355 -22.69 7.31 -12.67
CA ALA A 355 -22.99 8.73 -12.89
C ALA A 355 -21.76 9.56 -13.26
N LEU A 356 -20.57 9.18 -12.77
CA LEU A 356 -19.29 9.78 -13.14
C LEU A 356 -18.83 9.38 -14.55
N GLY A 357 -19.37 8.28 -15.09
CA GLY A 357 -18.96 7.73 -16.39
C GLY A 357 -17.70 6.87 -16.32
N ASP A 358 -17.29 6.49 -15.11
CA ASP A 358 -16.08 5.70 -14.84
C ASP A 358 -16.35 4.18 -14.82
N TYR A 359 -17.56 3.77 -15.22
CA TYR A 359 -17.96 2.36 -15.27
C TYR A 359 -17.21 1.58 -16.35
N VAL A 360 -16.76 0.37 -16.02
CA VAL A 360 -16.09 -0.57 -16.94
C VAL A 360 -17.03 -1.74 -17.27
N PRO A 361 -17.21 -2.09 -18.56
CA PRO A 361 -17.98 -3.29 -18.94
C PRO A 361 -17.46 -4.54 -18.24
N LEU A 362 -18.36 -5.37 -17.71
CA LEU A 362 -18.02 -6.55 -16.91
C LEU A 362 -17.19 -7.56 -17.70
N THR A 363 -17.44 -7.73 -18.99
CA THR A 363 -16.61 -8.62 -19.82
C THR A 363 -15.15 -8.15 -19.86
N ASP A 364 -14.92 -6.85 -19.99
CA ASP A 364 -13.57 -6.28 -20.04
C ASP A 364 -12.92 -6.38 -18.67
N LEU A 365 -13.64 -5.96 -17.63
CA LEU A 365 -13.15 -5.97 -16.25
C LEU A 365 -12.84 -7.38 -15.72
N ILE A 366 -13.67 -8.39 -16.02
CA ILE A 366 -13.45 -9.76 -15.55
C ILE A 366 -12.23 -10.38 -16.24
N ASN A 367 -12.02 -10.07 -17.52
CA ASN A 367 -10.91 -10.62 -18.29
C ASN A 367 -9.57 -9.93 -17.99
N ASP A 368 -9.60 -8.65 -17.61
CA ASP A 368 -8.39 -7.84 -17.36
C ASP A 368 -8.53 -6.99 -16.09
N PHE A 369 -8.65 -7.65 -14.95
CA PHE A 369 -9.06 -7.02 -13.69
C PHE A 369 -8.00 -6.10 -13.07
N TYR A 370 -6.75 -6.54 -12.98
CA TYR A 370 -5.69 -5.82 -12.24
C TYR A 370 -5.19 -4.54 -12.91
N PRO A 371 -5.19 -4.41 -14.26
CA PRO A 371 -4.85 -3.15 -14.90
C PRO A 371 -5.90 -2.05 -14.74
N VAL A 372 -7.17 -2.40 -14.48
CA VAL A 372 -8.20 -1.41 -14.17
C VAL A 372 -7.87 -0.75 -12.83
N GLN A 373 -8.11 0.57 -12.74
CA GLN A 373 -7.88 1.31 -11.52
C GLN A 373 -8.57 0.63 -10.32
N HIS A 374 -7.79 0.36 -9.28
CA HIS A 374 -8.19 -0.43 -8.12
C HIS A 374 -9.51 0.09 -7.49
N GLU A 375 -9.68 1.41 -7.31
CA GLU A 375 -10.89 2.03 -6.75
C GLU A 375 -12.16 1.79 -7.57
N ILE A 376 -12.01 1.55 -8.88
CA ILE A 376 -13.09 1.35 -9.84
C ILE A 376 -13.43 -0.14 -9.91
N GLY A 377 -12.44 -0.96 -10.26
CA GLY A 377 -12.65 -2.39 -10.48
C GLY A 377 -13.14 -3.12 -9.23
N TYR A 378 -12.56 -2.81 -8.06
CA TYR A 378 -12.96 -3.45 -6.79
C TYR A 378 -14.35 -2.99 -6.34
N LEU A 379 -14.69 -1.72 -6.55
CA LEU A 379 -16.03 -1.19 -6.27
C LEU A 379 -17.09 -1.83 -7.19
N GLU A 380 -16.78 -2.00 -8.48
CA GLU A 380 -17.67 -2.70 -9.41
C GLU A 380 -17.86 -4.17 -9.03
N ALA A 381 -16.77 -4.86 -8.72
CA ALA A 381 -16.83 -6.24 -8.24
C ALA A 381 -17.68 -6.35 -6.97
N GLY A 382 -17.45 -5.50 -5.97
CA GLY A 382 -18.23 -5.49 -4.73
C GLY A 382 -19.70 -5.13 -4.93
N GLY A 383 -19.99 -4.15 -5.79
CA GLY A 383 -21.35 -3.75 -6.15
C GLY A 383 -22.11 -4.85 -6.90
N LEU A 384 -21.45 -5.59 -7.77
CA LEU A 384 -22.03 -6.74 -8.45
C LEU A 384 -22.30 -7.89 -7.47
N VAL A 385 -21.37 -8.17 -6.55
CA VAL A 385 -21.59 -9.18 -5.50
C VAL A 385 -22.79 -8.80 -4.63
N ASP A 386 -22.90 -7.53 -4.21
CA ASP A 386 -24.06 -7.04 -3.46
C ASP A 386 -25.37 -7.25 -4.22
N TYR A 387 -25.38 -6.92 -5.51
CA TYR A 387 -26.54 -7.13 -6.39
C TYR A 387 -26.93 -8.61 -6.52
N LEU A 388 -25.95 -9.50 -6.74
CA LEU A 388 -26.20 -10.94 -6.89
C LEU A 388 -26.73 -11.56 -5.59
N VAL A 389 -26.18 -11.17 -4.44
CA VAL A 389 -26.70 -11.58 -3.12
C VAL A 389 -28.13 -11.05 -2.93
N GLY A 390 -28.40 -9.80 -3.31
CA GLY A 390 -29.73 -9.19 -3.20
C GLY A 390 -30.78 -9.80 -4.14
N LEU A 391 -30.37 -10.27 -5.32
CA LEU A 391 -31.25 -10.92 -6.30
C LEU A 391 -31.77 -12.29 -5.80
N ARG A 392 -30.98 -12.97 -4.98
CA ARG A 392 -31.31 -14.27 -4.39
C ARG A 392 -31.05 -14.22 -2.89
N ASP A 393 -29.96 -14.84 -2.45
CA ASP A 393 -29.46 -14.82 -1.09
C ASP A 393 -27.97 -15.18 -1.06
N TRP A 394 -27.36 -15.07 0.12
CA TRP A 394 -25.96 -15.42 0.35
C TRP A 394 -25.66 -16.88 -0.01
N ASN A 395 -26.56 -17.83 0.26
CA ASN A 395 -26.28 -19.24 0.01
C ASN A 395 -26.17 -19.53 -1.50
N THR A 396 -27.06 -18.93 -2.29
CA THR A 396 -27.03 -19.02 -3.76
C THR A 396 -25.76 -18.41 -4.31
N PHE A 397 -25.40 -17.20 -3.84
CA PHE A 397 -24.14 -16.57 -4.23
C PHE A 397 -22.93 -17.41 -3.84
N LYS A 398 -22.90 -17.94 -2.62
CA LYS A 398 -21.79 -18.78 -2.13
C LYS A 398 -21.60 -20.02 -3.00
N SER A 399 -22.68 -20.71 -3.38
CA SER A 399 -22.59 -21.86 -4.30
C SER A 399 -22.10 -21.45 -5.69
N PHE A 400 -22.61 -20.34 -6.23
CA PHE A 400 -22.10 -19.77 -7.49
C PHE A 400 -20.60 -19.48 -7.40
N TYR A 401 -20.18 -18.75 -6.37
CA TYR A 401 -18.79 -18.36 -6.13
C TYR A 401 -17.84 -19.55 -5.96
N SER A 402 -18.26 -20.56 -5.19
CA SER A 402 -17.49 -21.79 -4.96
C SER A 402 -17.22 -22.59 -6.22
N ASP A 403 -18.16 -22.57 -7.17
CA ASP A 403 -18.13 -23.45 -8.33
C ASP A 403 -17.43 -22.83 -9.55
N ILE A 404 -17.34 -21.50 -9.62
CA ILE A 404 -16.65 -20.83 -10.74
C ILE A 404 -15.17 -21.22 -10.75
N SER A 405 -14.72 -21.68 -11.91
CA SER A 405 -13.31 -21.93 -12.20
C SER A 405 -12.92 -21.32 -13.54
N ALA A 406 -11.66 -20.90 -13.68
CA ALA A 406 -11.11 -20.44 -14.96
C ALA A 406 -11.20 -21.51 -16.08
N GLN A 407 -11.46 -22.77 -15.73
CA GLN A 407 -11.62 -23.88 -16.69
C GLN A 407 -13.04 -23.99 -17.28
N ASP A 408 -14.01 -23.23 -16.77
CA ASP A 408 -15.40 -23.32 -17.22
C ASP A 408 -15.66 -22.63 -18.57
N GLY A 409 -14.71 -21.83 -19.07
CA GLY A 409 -14.80 -21.09 -20.32
C GLY A 409 -13.44 -20.85 -20.98
N ALA A 410 -13.42 -20.30 -22.20
CA ALA A 410 -12.17 -19.91 -22.86
C ALA A 410 -11.61 -18.59 -22.30
N THR A 411 -12.47 -17.78 -21.68
CA THR A 411 -12.11 -16.57 -20.93
C THR A 411 -12.72 -16.59 -19.53
N LEU A 412 -12.23 -15.73 -18.63
CA LEU A 412 -12.78 -15.61 -17.28
C LEU A 412 -14.24 -15.10 -17.32
N ALA A 413 -14.55 -14.18 -18.24
CA ALA A 413 -15.92 -13.68 -18.42
C ALA A 413 -16.87 -14.79 -18.88
N GLU A 414 -16.43 -15.69 -19.77
CA GLU A 414 -17.22 -16.85 -20.19
C GLU A 414 -17.43 -17.85 -19.05
N ALA A 415 -16.41 -18.09 -18.22
CA ALA A 415 -16.54 -18.93 -17.03
C ALA A 415 -17.59 -18.36 -16.05
N VAL A 416 -17.60 -17.04 -15.84
CA VAL A 416 -18.63 -16.36 -15.04
C VAL A 416 -20.01 -16.49 -15.69
N ASP A 417 -20.12 -16.26 -17.00
CA ASP A 417 -21.39 -16.33 -17.74
C ASP A 417 -22.05 -17.72 -17.62
N VAL A 418 -21.30 -18.80 -17.84
CA VAL A 418 -21.81 -20.18 -17.71
C VAL A 418 -22.35 -20.44 -16.30
N ASN A 419 -21.66 -19.94 -15.27
CA ASN A 419 -22.08 -20.13 -13.88
C ASN A 419 -23.25 -19.22 -13.51
N LEU A 420 -23.35 -17.99 -14.04
CA LEU A 420 -24.52 -17.14 -13.87
C LEU A 420 -25.76 -17.78 -14.49
N GLN A 421 -25.63 -18.40 -15.67
CA GLN A 421 -26.74 -19.12 -16.29
C GLN A 421 -27.19 -20.31 -15.43
N ARG A 422 -26.26 -21.06 -14.84
CA ARG A 422 -26.56 -22.19 -13.95
C ARG A 422 -27.27 -21.77 -12.67
N TYR A 423 -26.80 -20.72 -12.00
CA TYR A 423 -27.23 -20.35 -10.66
C TYR A 423 -28.32 -19.29 -10.61
N TYR A 424 -28.34 -18.37 -11.57
CA TYR A 424 -29.29 -17.26 -11.64
C TYR A 424 -30.27 -17.37 -12.80
N GLY A 425 -29.98 -18.22 -13.79
CA GLY A 425 -30.82 -18.40 -14.98
C GLY A 425 -30.67 -17.26 -16.00
N ALA A 426 -29.57 -16.50 -15.95
CA ALA A 426 -29.31 -15.36 -16.79
C ALA A 426 -27.83 -15.33 -17.23
N THR A 427 -27.60 -14.81 -18.44
CA THR A 427 -26.26 -14.53 -18.97
C THR A 427 -25.60 -13.36 -18.23
N LEU A 428 -24.27 -13.24 -18.32
CA LEU A 428 -23.50 -12.10 -17.83
C LEU A 428 -24.04 -10.78 -18.40
N ALA A 429 -24.32 -10.73 -19.70
CA ALA A 429 -24.86 -9.55 -20.36
C ALA A 429 -26.26 -9.15 -19.84
N GLN A 430 -27.12 -10.14 -19.51
CA GLN A 430 -28.43 -9.86 -18.91
C GLN A 430 -28.29 -9.35 -17.48
N ILE A 431 -27.44 -9.99 -16.67
CA ILE A 431 -27.16 -9.56 -15.29
C ILE A 431 -26.60 -8.13 -15.28
N GLU A 432 -25.64 -7.85 -16.16
CA GLU A 432 -25.04 -6.52 -16.32
C GLU A 432 -26.09 -5.46 -16.70
N ALA A 433 -26.92 -5.75 -17.71
CA ALA A 433 -27.96 -4.82 -18.16
C ALA A 433 -28.98 -4.51 -17.07
N ASP A 434 -29.44 -5.53 -16.33
CA ASP A 434 -30.41 -5.38 -15.24
C ASP A 434 -29.79 -4.64 -14.05
N TRP A 435 -28.55 -4.98 -13.69
CA TRP A 435 -27.80 -4.29 -12.64
C TRP A 435 -27.60 -2.81 -12.97
N LEU A 436 -27.13 -2.48 -14.17
CA LEU A 436 -26.98 -1.10 -14.63
C LEU A 436 -28.31 -0.35 -14.68
N ALA A 437 -29.40 -1.01 -15.09
CA ALA A 437 -30.73 -0.41 -15.05
C ALA A 437 -31.15 -0.08 -13.61
N SER A 438 -30.85 -0.98 -12.65
CA SER A 438 -31.12 -0.73 -11.23
C SER A 438 -30.30 0.44 -10.68
N LEU A 439 -29.00 0.52 -11.02
CA LEU A 439 -28.11 1.60 -10.59
C LEU A 439 -28.54 2.96 -11.16
N ARG A 440 -28.96 3.02 -12.43
CA ARG A 440 -29.49 4.24 -13.04
C ARG A 440 -30.81 4.70 -12.42
N GLY A 441 -31.53 3.80 -11.75
CA GLY A 441 -32.71 4.13 -10.96
C GLY A 441 -32.37 4.78 -9.60
N ILE A 442 -31.11 4.68 -9.16
CA ILE A 442 -30.62 5.30 -7.94
C ILE A 442 -30.08 6.69 -8.28
N THR A 443 -30.58 7.72 -7.61
CA THR A 443 -29.92 9.04 -7.62
C THR A 443 -28.87 9.04 -6.51
N PRO A 444 -27.56 8.98 -6.86
CA PRO A 444 -26.53 9.01 -5.84
C PRO A 444 -26.53 10.36 -5.13
N ASP A 445 -26.32 10.37 -3.82
CA ASP A 445 -26.16 11.62 -3.09
C ASP A 445 -24.90 12.39 -3.56
N THR A 446 -24.95 13.71 -3.51
CA THR A 446 -23.83 14.55 -3.98
C THR A 446 -22.55 14.26 -3.18
N ALA A 447 -22.68 13.97 -1.88
CA ALA A 447 -21.55 13.66 -1.03
C ALA A 447 -20.80 12.39 -1.51
N THR A 448 -21.50 11.31 -1.85
CA THR A 448 -20.92 10.06 -2.36
C THR A 448 -20.26 10.27 -3.72
N VAL A 449 -20.84 11.09 -4.59
CA VAL A 449 -20.22 11.42 -5.88
C VAL A 449 -18.90 12.18 -5.69
N GLU A 450 -18.89 13.21 -4.83
CA GLU A 450 -17.66 13.97 -4.53
C GLU A 450 -16.62 13.10 -3.82
N ASP A 451 -17.07 12.25 -2.90
CA ASP A 451 -16.25 11.30 -2.17
C ASP A 451 -15.54 10.31 -3.09
N LEU A 452 -16.30 9.68 -4.00
CA LEU A 452 -15.76 8.71 -4.94
C LEU A 452 -14.79 9.39 -5.90
N ARG A 453 -15.15 10.55 -6.46
CA ARG A 453 -14.28 11.33 -7.35
C ARG A 453 -12.96 11.70 -6.66
N ALA A 454 -13.03 12.18 -5.41
CA ALA A 454 -11.84 12.55 -4.66
C ALA A 454 -10.99 11.33 -4.28
N THR A 455 -11.62 10.18 -4.02
CA THR A 455 -10.96 8.91 -3.71
C THR A 455 -10.19 8.38 -4.93
N ILE A 456 -10.84 8.30 -6.09
CA ILE A 456 -10.22 7.92 -7.38
C ILE A 456 -9.03 8.83 -7.67
N ARG A 457 -9.20 10.14 -7.50
CA ARG A 457 -8.14 11.12 -7.71
C ARG A 457 -6.98 10.95 -6.72
N TYR A 458 -7.27 10.74 -5.43
CA TYR A 458 -6.27 10.53 -4.39
C TYR A 458 -5.32 9.39 -4.76
N TYR A 459 -5.89 8.23 -5.08
CA TYR A 459 -5.09 7.05 -5.37
C TYR A 459 -4.33 7.15 -6.69
N ASN A 460 -4.84 7.89 -7.68
CA ASN A 460 -4.07 8.21 -8.88
C ASN A 460 -2.82 9.05 -8.55
N VAL A 461 -2.95 10.05 -7.67
CA VAL A 461 -1.79 10.85 -7.25
C VAL A 461 -0.82 10.03 -6.39
N ALA A 462 -1.33 9.19 -5.48
CA ALA A 462 -0.51 8.32 -4.65
C ALA A 462 0.28 7.29 -5.48
N ARG A 463 -0.33 6.69 -6.52
CA ARG A 463 0.37 5.79 -7.46
C ARG A 463 1.46 6.50 -8.24
N ARG A 464 1.18 7.72 -8.74
CA ARG A 464 2.20 8.54 -9.42
C ARG A 464 3.36 8.90 -8.51
N TYR A 465 3.11 9.11 -7.21
CA TYR A 465 4.18 9.23 -6.22
C TYR A 465 4.99 7.94 -6.13
N GLN A 466 4.34 6.78 -6.00
CA GLN A 466 5.03 5.48 -5.98
C GLN A 466 5.88 5.30 -7.23
N GLU A 467 5.33 5.48 -8.43
CA GLU A 467 6.05 5.31 -9.71
C GLU A 467 7.35 6.12 -9.78
N LEU A 468 7.35 7.35 -9.26
CA LEU A 468 8.46 8.29 -9.46
C LEU A 468 9.41 8.41 -8.26
N TYR A 469 8.91 8.18 -7.04
CA TYR A 469 9.64 8.47 -5.80
C TYR A 469 9.75 7.26 -4.85
N ASP A 470 8.96 6.20 -5.06
CA ASP A 470 9.07 4.91 -4.33
C ASP A 470 8.63 3.73 -5.23
N PRO A 471 9.34 3.48 -6.35
CA PRO A 471 8.88 2.53 -7.38
C PRO A 471 8.76 1.10 -6.85
N THR A 472 9.54 0.78 -5.81
CA THR A 472 9.48 -0.49 -5.09
C THR A 472 8.24 -0.68 -4.23
N ALA A 473 7.44 0.37 -4.00
CA ALA A 473 6.12 0.27 -3.39
C ALA A 473 4.97 0.22 -4.42
N HIS A 474 5.25 0.44 -5.71
CA HIS A 474 4.21 0.48 -6.74
C HIS A 474 3.59 -0.89 -6.99
N TYR A 475 2.26 -1.00 -6.92
CA TYR A 475 1.55 -2.28 -6.85
C TYR A 475 1.78 -3.24 -8.03
N LEU A 476 2.14 -2.75 -9.22
CA LEU A 476 2.39 -3.60 -10.39
C LEU A 476 3.80 -4.21 -10.44
N SER A 477 4.75 -3.62 -9.71
CA SER A 477 6.17 -3.98 -9.73
C SER A 477 6.76 -4.27 -8.35
N ALA A 478 5.97 -4.10 -7.29
CA ALA A 478 6.41 -4.30 -5.93
C ALA A 478 6.79 -5.77 -5.70
N TRP A 479 8.04 -5.98 -5.30
CA TRP A 479 8.46 -7.23 -4.71
C TRP A 479 8.20 -7.18 -3.20
N LEU A 480 7.54 -8.23 -2.70
CA LEU A 480 7.35 -8.48 -1.29
C LEU A 480 7.78 -9.92 -1.00
N PRO A 481 8.93 -10.14 -0.32
CA PRO A 481 9.34 -11.49 0.03
C PRO A 481 8.30 -12.17 0.91
N HIS A 482 8.18 -13.49 0.79
CA HIS A 482 7.20 -14.22 1.58
C HIS A 482 7.53 -14.03 3.08
N PRO A 483 6.60 -13.54 3.92
CA PRO A 483 6.93 -13.14 5.29
C PRO A 483 7.49 -14.27 6.15
N THR A 484 7.01 -15.51 5.96
CA THR A 484 7.61 -16.70 6.60
C THR A 484 9.09 -16.85 6.25
N GLN A 485 9.48 -16.63 4.99
CA GLN A 485 10.88 -16.68 4.58
C GLN A 485 11.66 -15.50 5.15
N VAL A 486 11.08 -14.29 5.21
CA VAL A 486 11.74 -13.14 5.85
C VAL A 486 12.00 -13.42 7.33
N ARG A 487 11.05 -14.07 8.02
CA ARG A 487 11.18 -14.47 9.42
C ARG A 487 12.26 -15.51 9.64
N GLU A 488 12.39 -16.47 8.73
CA GLU A 488 13.31 -17.61 8.88
C GLU A 488 14.72 -17.32 8.37
N PHE A 489 14.84 -16.54 7.30
CA PHE A 489 16.09 -16.38 6.53
C PHE A 489 16.47 -14.92 6.29
N GLY A 490 15.50 -14.02 6.36
CA GLY A 490 15.59 -12.72 5.70
C GLY A 490 16.20 -11.59 6.51
N ASN A 491 16.08 -10.42 5.89
CA ASN A 491 16.57 -9.15 6.37
C ASN A 491 15.37 -8.25 6.72
N PRO A 492 15.07 -7.98 8.01
CA PRO A 492 13.93 -7.14 8.40
C PRO A 492 13.95 -5.73 7.77
N ALA A 493 15.11 -5.29 7.27
CA ALA A 493 15.22 -4.06 6.50
C ALA A 493 14.34 -4.04 5.23
N ASP A 494 14.13 -5.19 4.57
CA ASP A 494 13.24 -5.32 3.39
C ASP A 494 11.80 -4.89 3.71
N LEU A 495 11.40 -4.96 4.98
CA LEU A 495 10.03 -4.69 5.45
C LEU A 495 9.89 -3.33 6.16
N THR A 496 10.97 -2.58 6.30
CA THR A 496 11.01 -1.36 7.13
C THR A 496 11.66 -0.17 6.44
N ARG A 497 12.67 -0.40 5.59
CA ARG A 497 13.33 0.70 4.87
C ARG A 497 12.49 1.16 3.70
N ARG A 498 12.54 2.47 3.46
CA ARG A 498 11.78 3.22 2.46
C ARG A 498 12.53 4.49 2.09
N PRO A 499 12.21 5.14 0.95
CA PRO A 499 12.72 6.47 0.64
C PRO A 499 12.42 7.46 1.77
N LYS A 500 13.41 8.27 2.15
CA LYS A 500 13.32 9.24 3.26
C LYS A 500 13.92 10.60 2.94
N GLU A 501 14.19 10.87 1.66
CA GLU A 501 14.64 12.19 1.26
C GLU A 501 13.58 13.25 1.60
N GLU A 502 14.00 14.50 1.74
CA GLU A 502 13.12 15.60 2.11
C GLU A 502 11.86 15.66 1.23
N ILE A 503 12.01 15.41 -0.07
CA ILE A 503 10.91 15.40 -1.02
C ILE A 503 9.93 14.25 -0.74
N ASN A 504 10.40 13.04 -0.42
CA ASN A 504 9.56 11.91 -0.04
C ASN A 504 8.74 12.25 1.20
N VAL A 505 9.43 12.68 2.26
CA VAL A 505 8.82 13.04 3.54
C VAL A 505 7.75 14.12 3.34
N THR A 506 8.03 15.12 2.51
CA THR A 506 7.11 16.23 2.17
C THR A 506 5.86 15.73 1.43
N LEU A 507 6.03 14.97 0.34
CA LEU A 507 4.91 14.47 -0.46
C LEU A 507 4.04 13.49 0.36
N GLU A 508 4.65 12.61 1.15
CA GLU A 508 3.93 11.63 1.96
C GLU A 508 3.11 12.27 3.08
N VAL A 509 3.61 13.31 3.77
CA VAL A 509 2.80 14.02 4.78
C VAL A 509 1.68 14.85 4.15
N MET A 510 1.88 15.36 2.93
CA MET A 510 0.81 16.01 2.16
C MET A 510 -0.26 15.00 1.75
N LEU A 511 0.12 13.83 1.21
CA LEU A 511 -0.82 12.75 0.91
C LEU A 511 -1.58 12.30 2.16
N THR A 512 -0.88 12.12 3.29
CA THR A 512 -1.53 11.79 4.56
C THR A 512 -2.54 12.87 4.99
N ALA A 513 -2.23 14.15 4.82
CA ALA A 513 -3.15 15.24 5.10
C ALA A 513 -4.35 15.27 4.13
N ALA A 514 -4.16 14.89 2.86
CA ALA A 514 -5.24 14.76 1.90
C ALA A 514 -6.18 13.59 2.25
N ASP A 515 -5.66 12.44 2.67
CA ASP A 515 -6.48 11.31 3.15
C ASP A 515 -7.27 11.70 4.41
N GLN A 516 -6.65 12.41 5.36
CA GLN A 516 -7.35 12.92 6.54
C GLN A 516 -8.51 13.87 6.18
N ALA A 517 -8.28 14.81 5.25
CA ALA A 517 -9.33 15.70 4.76
C ALA A 517 -10.44 14.92 4.04
N LEU A 518 -10.09 13.95 3.20
CA LEU A 518 -11.03 13.09 2.49
C LEU A 518 -11.90 12.28 3.46
N ARG A 519 -11.31 11.64 4.48
CA ARG A 519 -12.02 10.91 5.54
C ARG A 519 -12.90 11.81 6.39
N GLY A 520 -12.49 13.07 6.58
CA GLY A 520 -13.26 14.08 7.26
C GLY A 520 -14.43 14.66 6.44
N GLY A 521 -14.57 14.27 5.16
CA GLY A 521 -15.57 14.81 4.24
C GLY A 521 -15.23 16.21 3.68
N ASP A 522 -14.00 16.69 3.91
CA ASP A 522 -13.49 17.96 3.36
C ASP A 522 -12.83 17.73 2.00
N TYR A 523 -13.66 17.34 1.01
CA TYR A 523 -13.22 17.09 -0.36
C TYR A 523 -12.55 18.30 -1.03
N PRO A 524 -13.00 19.56 -0.81
CA PRO A 524 -12.29 20.73 -1.33
C PRO A 524 -10.85 20.82 -0.80
N ARG A 525 -10.63 20.64 0.51
CA ARG A 525 -9.28 20.65 1.08
C ARG A 525 -8.42 19.50 0.56
N ALA A 526 -8.96 18.29 0.53
CA ALA A 526 -8.26 17.14 -0.03
C ALA A 526 -7.81 17.42 -1.48
N ASN A 527 -8.71 17.97 -2.30
CA ASN A 527 -8.42 18.26 -3.70
C ASN A 527 -7.36 19.35 -3.89
N VAL A 528 -7.34 20.40 -3.07
CA VAL A 528 -6.30 21.44 -3.11
C VAL A 528 -4.93 20.86 -2.75
N ILE A 529 -4.87 19.99 -1.74
CA ILE A 529 -3.62 19.29 -1.38
C ILE A 529 -3.15 18.41 -2.53
N LEU A 530 -4.06 17.64 -3.13
CA LEU A 530 -3.75 16.78 -4.29
C LEU A 530 -3.31 17.58 -5.53
N ASP A 531 -3.83 18.79 -5.76
CA ASP A 531 -3.36 19.68 -6.84
C ASP A 531 -1.90 20.07 -6.61
N SER A 532 -1.55 20.43 -5.38
CA SER A 532 -0.18 20.79 -5.02
C SER A 532 0.79 19.61 -5.15
N VAL A 533 0.41 18.41 -4.66
CA VAL A 533 1.22 17.18 -4.85
C VAL A 533 1.40 16.87 -6.33
N SER A 534 0.31 16.92 -7.12
CA SER A 534 0.38 16.68 -8.57
C SER A 534 1.29 17.69 -9.28
N ASN A 535 1.25 18.96 -8.88
CA ASN A 535 2.11 19.99 -9.44
C ASN A 535 3.59 19.72 -9.13
N ILE A 536 3.93 19.30 -7.91
CA ILE A 536 5.32 18.94 -7.58
C ILE A 536 5.79 17.77 -8.45
N ILE A 537 4.97 16.72 -8.54
CA ILE A 537 5.26 15.54 -9.37
C ILE A 537 5.43 15.93 -10.85
N ASN A 538 4.51 16.71 -11.41
CA ASN A 538 4.54 17.14 -12.81
C ASN A 538 5.71 18.07 -13.15
N ASN A 539 6.32 18.70 -12.14
CA ASN A 539 7.47 19.59 -12.30
C ASN A 539 8.77 18.97 -11.77
N ASN A 540 8.90 17.64 -11.84
CA ASN A 540 10.11 16.89 -11.46
C ASN A 540 10.61 17.22 -10.03
N GLY A 541 9.69 17.39 -9.08
CA GLY A 541 10.00 17.66 -7.68
C GLY A 541 10.15 19.15 -7.34
N ALA A 542 9.97 20.06 -8.31
CA ALA A 542 10.02 21.49 -8.04
C ALA A 542 8.83 21.94 -7.16
N ILE A 543 9.14 22.50 -6.00
CA ILE A 543 8.15 23.06 -5.07
C ILE A 543 7.96 24.55 -5.39
N ILE A 544 6.79 24.88 -5.96
CA ILE A 544 6.50 26.22 -6.48
C ILE A 544 5.33 26.92 -5.79
N ASP A 545 4.41 26.16 -5.19
CA ASP A 545 3.24 26.74 -4.53
C ASP A 545 3.47 27.01 -3.02
N PRO A 546 2.78 28.00 -2.43
CA PRO A 546 2.99 28.38 -1.03
C PRO A 546 2.66 27.30 -0.01
N MET A 547 1.70 26.41 -0.31
CA MET A 547 1.30 25.34 0.60
C MET A 547 2.37 24.26 0.66
N ALA A 548 2.83 23.77 -0.49
CA ALA A 548 3.96 22.83 -0.57
C ALA A 548 5.23 23.40 0.07
N THR A 549 5.51 24.69 -0.17
CA THR A 549 6.63 25.40 0.48
C THR A 549 6.50 25.37 2.01
N SER A 550 5.28 25.49 2.53
CA SER A 550 5.02 25.40 3.97
C SER A 550 5.25 23.99 4.51
N TYR A 551 4.75 22.95 3.83
CA TYR A 551 5.02 21.56 4.20
C TYR A 551 6.51 21.23 4.19
N GLN A 552 7.25 21.62 3.14
CA GLN A 552 8.70 21.44 3.09
C GLN A 552 9.41 22.19 4.22
N GLY A 553 8.99 23.42 4.53
CA GLY A 553 9.54 24.20 5.64
C GLY A 553 9.33 23.54 7.00
N ILE A 554 8.15 22.94 7.23
CA ILE A 554 7.84 22.15 8.43
C ILE A 554 8.74 20.90 8.48
N VAL A 555 8.88 20.17 7.38
CA VAL A 555 9.76 19.00 7.27
C VAL A 555 11.20 19.36 7.63
N ARG A 556 11.75 20.42 7.02
CA ARG A 556 13.10 20.93 7.31
C ARG A 556 13.28 21.29 8.76
N ALA A 557 12.37 22.09 9.30
CA ALA A 557 12.43 22.54 10.69
C ALA A 557 12.36 21.36 11.67
N ALA A 558 11.62 20.29 11.37
CA ALA A 558 11.60 19.09 12.20
C ALA A 558 12.90 18.28 12.08
N ALA A 559 13.40 18.10 10.85
CA ALA A 559 14.62 17.35 10.57
C ALA A 559 15.86 17.97 11.21
N GLU A 560 15.93 19.30 11.32
CA GLU A 560 17.01 20.03 12.02
C GLU A 560 17.17 19.60 13.50
N PHE A 561 16.08 19.15 14.14
CA PHE A 561 16.08 18.64 15.51
C PHE A 561 16.06 17.10 15.58
N GLY A 562 16.30 16.42 14.45
CA GLY A 562 16.31 14.97 14.35
C GLY A 562 14.93 14.30 14.39
N TYR A 563 13.85 15.07 14.20
CA TYR A 563 12.51 14.51 14.10
C TYR A 563 12.20 14.05 12.68
N GLU A 564 11.58 12.88 12.55
CA GLU A 564 10.95 12.40 11.33
C GLU A 564 9.43 12.62 11.45
N LEU A 565 8.89 13.58 10.68
CA LEU A 565 7.45 13.84 10.66
C LEU A 565 6.68 12.63 10.14
N GLN A 566 5.48 12.38 10.65
CA GLN A 566 4.61 11.28 10.25
C GLN A 566 3.27 11.80 9.73
N THR A 567 2.72 12.83 10.41
CA THR A 567 1.51 13.54 9.98
C THR A 567 1.66 15.04 10.21
N VAL A 568 0.98 15.86 9.41
CA VAL A 568 0.98 17.32 9.52
C VAL A 568 -0.41 17.87 9.21
N ASP A 569 -1.04 18.52 10.20
CA ASP A 569 -2.21 19.37 10.01
C ASP A 569 -1.78 20.83 9.93
N LEU A 570 -1.75 21.37 8.71
CA LEU A 570 -1.42 22.75 8.41
C LEU A 570 -2.67 23.64 8.54
N GLN A 571 -2.58 24.65 9.41
CA GLN A 571 -3.65 25.62 9.69
C GLN A 571 -3.12 27.06 9.53
N GLY A 572 -3.01 27.51 8.27
CA GLY A 572 -2.46 28.83 7.97
C GLY A 572 -0.99 28.95 8.41
N SER A 573 -0.70 29.83 9.38
CA SER A 573 0.65 30.04 9.92
C SER A 573 0.99 29.14 11.12
N SER A 574 0.15 28.15 11.42
CA SER A 574 0.39 27.16 12.48
C SER A 574 0.29 25.76 11.92
N ALA A 575 1.03 24.82 12.50
CA ALA A 575 0.95 23.41 12.15
C ALA A 575 1.02 22.51 13.39
N TYR A 576 0.23 21.45 13.37
CA TYR A 576 0.26 20.39 14.38
C TYR A 576 0.76 19.12 13.71
N ALA A 577 1.88 18.60 14.18
CA ALA A 577 2.51 17.43 13.57
C ALA A 577 2.69 16.31 14.59
N MET A 578 2.64 15.08 14.10
CA MET A 578 3.13 13.92 14.85
C MET A 578 4.47 13.52 14.26
N ALA A 579 5.45 13.23 15.11
CA ALA A 579 6.80 12.89 14.69
C ALA A 579 7.41 11.79 15.56
N THR A 580 8.39 11.09 15.03
CA THR A 580 9.29 10.20 15.78
C THR A 580 10.68 10.81 15.84
N GLN A 581 11.50 10.39 16.81
CA GLN A 581 12.88 10.87 16.95
C GLN A 581 13.78 9.69 17.31
N ALA A 582 14.71 9.34 16.42
CA ALA A 582 15.67 8.27 16.67
C ALA A 582 16.47 8.54 17.96
N PRO A 583 16.75 7.51 18.81
CA PRO A 583 16.45 6.09 18.65
C PRO A 583 15.07 5.68 19.24
N ARG A 584 14.22 6.63 19.62
CA ARG A 584 12.87 6.34 20.13
C ARG A 584 11.88 6.16 18.98
N ILE A 585 10.79 5.44 19.26
CA ILE A 585 9.69 5.15 18.30
C ILE A 585 8.35 5.74 18.75
N ASN A 586 8.34 6.40 19.92
CA ASN A 586 7.14 7.03 20.44
C ASN A 586 6.80 8.26 19.60
N LEU A 587 5.51 8.38 19.28
CA LEU A 587 4.98 9.56 18.63
C LEU A 587 5.03 10.75 19.58
N THR A 588 5.63 11.83 19.11
CA THR A 588 5.76 13.12 19.79
C THR A 588 4.92 14.13 19.03
N ARG A 589 4.11 14.92 19.76
CA ARG A 589 3.30 15.97 19.15
C ARG A 589 4.12 17.25 19.07
N LEU A 590 4.30 17.77 17.87
CA LEU A 590 4.95 19.05 17.62
C LEU A 590 3.89 20.12 17.38
N VAL A 591 4.08 21.29 17.98
CA VAL A 591 3.34 22.51 17.64
C VAL A 591 4.32 23.45 16.97
N MET A 592 4.00 23.87 15.75
CA MET A 592 4.90 24.66 14.91
C MET A 592 4.21 25.94 14.45
N GLU A 593 4.99 27.01 14.28
CA GLU A 593 4.51 28.32 13.84
C GLU A 593 5.45 28.87 12.77
N GLN A 594 4.86 29.51 11.76
CA GLN A 594 5.61 30.24 10.75
C GLN A 594 6.03 31.61 11.28
N ARG A 595 7.34 31.85 11.34
CA ARG A 595 7.96 33.13 11.73
C ARG A 595 8.80 33.69 10.58
N GLY A 596 8.21 34.63 9.85
CA GLY A 596 8.80 35.12 8.60
C GLY A 596 8.75 34.01 7.55
N ALA A 597 9.90 33.68 6.95
CA ALA A 597 10.01 32.60 5.97
C ALA A 597 10.23 31.21 6.61
N ASN A 598 10.47 31.15 7.92
CA ASN A 598 10.90 29.93 8.60
C ASN A 598 9.78 29.34 9.45
N TRP A 599 9.77 28.01 9.59
CA TRP A 599 8.95 27.32 10.58
C TRP A 599 9.77 27.05 11.84
N VAL A 600 9.15 27.24 13.01
CA VAL A 600 9.81 26.97 14.31
C VAL A 600 8.95 26.03 15.15
N ILE A 601 9.60 25.10 15.85
CA ILE A 601 8.94 24.27 16.86
C ILE A 601 8.75 25.10 18.14
N LEU A 602 7.50 25.24 18.58
CA LEU A 602 7.14 25.94 19.81
C LEU A 602 7.15 25.03 21.03
N SER A 603 6.75 23.77 20.85
CA SER A 603 6.72 22.75 21.89
C SER A 603 6.74 21.34 21.30
N HIS A 604 7.28 20.38 22.06
CA HIS A 604 7.36 18.95 21.73
C HIS A 604 7.14 18.08 22.97
#